data_AF-A0A5B8IV59-F1
#
_entry.id   AF-A0A5B8IV59-F1
#
_cell.length_a   1.000
_cell.length_b   1.000
_cell.length_c   1.000
_cell.angle_alpha   90.00
_cell.angle_beta   90.00
_cell.angle_gamma   90.00
#
_symmetry.space_group_name_H-M   'P 1'
#
loop_
_entity.id
_entity.type
_entity.pdbx_description
1 polymer ?
#
loop_
_entity_poly.entity_id
_entity_poly.type
_entity_poly.pdbx_seq_one_letter_code
_entity_poly.pdbx_strand_id
1 'polypeptide(L)'
;MAREEKYILPVLDPPETFYWGPEIDRATARDLGLKRYFTGEPCKKGHIAERWVSSLTCVECALRRHRTPEYLEYLQPVAEAWREENPDLIDQYNEQRRKRRKDDPEVAERQRAACREWYAEKSKDPEWRAAERERLRKYG
;
A
#
# COMPACT_ATOMS: atom_id res chain seq x y z
N MET A 1 -21.89 1.90 24.90
CA MET A 1 -21.19 1.06 23.91
C MET A 1 -20.35 1.98 23.05
N ALA A 2 -19.08 2.12 23.42
CA ALA A 2 -18.17 3.16 22.95
C ALA A 2 -17.98 3.11 21.42
N ARG A 3 -18.37 4.21 20.76
CA ARG A 3 -18.18 4.45 19.33
C ARG A 3 -16.81 5.13 19.14
N GLU A 4 -15.99 4.58 18.26
CA GLU A 4 -15.07 5.34 17.38
C GLU A 4 -13.73 5.89 17.93
N GLU A 5 -13.18 5.40 19.04
CA GLU A 5 -11.88 5.92 19.54
C GLU A 5 -10.63 5.32 18.88
N LYS A 6 -10.74 4.22 18.11
CA LYS A 6 -9.56 3.49 17.60
C LYS A 6 -8.81 4.19 16.46
N TYR A 7 -9.32 5.30 15.93
CA TYR A 7 -8.75 5.98 14.75
C TYR A 7 -8.64 7.50 14.87
N ILE A 8 -8.64 8.04 16.10
CA ILE A 8 -8.19 9.40 16.34
C ILE A 8 -6.66 9.35 16.22
N LEU A 9 -6.14 9.62 15.01
CA LEU A 9 -4.73 9.99 14.92
C LEU A 9 -4.58 11.29 15.72
N PRO A 10 -3.56 11.41 16.59
CA PRO A 10 -3.28 12.68 17.24
C PRO A 10 -3.15 13.73 16.14
N VAL A 11 -3.90 14.82 16.27
CA VAL A 11 -3.70 16.01 15.44
C VAL A 11 -2.29 16.47 15.76
N LEU A 12 -1.32 16.06 14.94
CA LEU A 12 0.02 16.62 15.00
C LEU A 12 -0.14 18.11 14.66
N ASP A 13 0.38 18.96 15.52
CA ASP A 13 0.48 20.40 15.31
C ASP A 13 1.94 20.69 14.94
N PRO A 14 2.27 21.04 13.69
CA PRO A 14 1.38 21.20 12.53
C PRO A 14 1.05 19.87 11.82
N PRO A 15 -0.13 19.75 11.20
CA PRO A 15 -0.54 18.52 10.51
C PRO A 15 0.36 18.29 9.29
N GLU A 16 0.90 17.07 9.15
CA GLU A 16 1.70 16.71 7.98
C GLU A 16 0.87 16.94 6.70
N THR A 17 1.21 17.99 5.95
CA THR A 17 0.63 18.27 4.64
C THR A 17 1.24 17.32 3.63
N PHE A 18 0.46 16.34 3.15
CA PHE A 18 0.87 15.44 2.07
C PHE A 18 0.80 16.08 0.67
N TYR A 19 1.06 17.39 0.58
CA TYR A 19 0.98 18.16 -0.67
C TYR A 19 2.07 19.22 -0.73
N TRP A 20 2.76 19.27 -1.87
CA TRP A 20 3.95 20.11 -2.09
C TRP A 20 3.73 21.14 -3.22
N GLY A 21 2.46 21.40 -3.58
CA GLY A 21 2.08 22.28 -4.70
C GLY A 21 1.23 23.49 -4.30
N PRO A 22 0.74 24.28 -5.27
CA PRO A 22 -0.15 25.41 -5.03
C PRO A 22 -1.58 24.96 -4.70
N GLU A 23 -2.31 25.72 -3.89
CA GLU A 23 -3.73 25.45 -3.66
C GLU A 23 -4.54 25.63 -4.95
N ILE A 24 -5.35 24.63 -5.29
CA ILE A 24 -6.17 24.58 -6.50
C ILE A 24 -7.58 24.16 -6.09
N ASP A 25 -8.57 24.95 -6.50
CA ASP A 25 -9.98 24.63 -6.29
C ASP A 25 -10.46 23.55 -7.27
N ARG A 26 -11.62 22.96 -6.95
CA ARG A 26 -12.14 21.83 -7.72
C ARG A 26 -12.47 22.20 -9.17
N ALA A 27 -12.98 23.40 -9.43
CA ALA A 27 -13.37 23.80 -10.77
C ALA A 27 -12.14 23.92 -11.65
N THR A 28 -11.11 24.64 -11.17
CA THR A 28 -9.83 24.73 -11.86
C THR A 28 -9.19 23.37 -12.08
N ALA A 29 -9.18 22.49 -11.08
CA ALA A 29 -8.64 21.14 -11.25
C ALA A 29 -9.39 20.31 -12.30
N ARG A 30 -10.72 20.46 -12.38
CA ARG A 30 -11.54 19.77 -13.38
C ARG A 30 -11.25 20.30 -14.78
N ASP A 31 -11.14 21.61 -14.94
CA ASP A 31 -10.91 22.27 -16.23
C ASP A 31 -9.49 21.99 -16.75
N LEU A 32 -8.51 21.85 -15.84
CA LEU A 32 -7.15 21.39 -16.14
C LEU A 32 -7.04 19.87 -16.38
N GLY A 33 -8.12 19.11 -16.20
CA GLY A 33 -8.10 17.64 -16.34
C GLY A 33 -7.29 16.92 -15.26
N LEU A 34 -7.05 17.57 -14.12
CA LEU A 34 -6.36 16.97 -12.98
C LEU A 34 -7.26 15.94 -12.30
N LYS A 35 -6.67 14.86 -11.79
CA LYS A 35 -7.41 13.82 -11.05
C LYS A 35 -7.72 14.24 -9.61
N ARG A 36 -6.98 15.20 -9.09
CA ARG A 36 -7.00 15.63 -7.68
C ARG A 36 -6.83 17.14 -7.56
N TYR A 37 -7.26 17.68 -6.44
CA TYR A 37 -7.18 19.10 -6.09
C TYR A 37 -6.88 19.26 -4.60
N PHE A 38 -6.32 20.40 -4.20
CA PHE A 38 -5.94 20.68 -2.81
C PHE A 38 -6.35 22.09 -2.43
N THR A 39 -7.15 22.23 -1.37
CA THR A 39 -7.72 23.52 -0.96
C THR A 39 -7.15 24.05 0.35
N GLY A 40 -6.11 23.43 0.93
CA GLY A 40 -5.62 23.76 2.28
C GLY A 40 -6.55 23.33 3.43
N GLU A 41 -7.85 23.18 3.16
CA GLU A 41 -8.84 22.88 4.18
C GLU A 41 -8.86 21.42 4.64
N PRO A 42 -9.03 21.16 5.96
CA PRO A 42 -9.22 19.81 6.48
C PRO A 42 -10.53 19.21 5.96
N CYS A 43 -10.52 17.91 5.64
CA CYS A 43 -11.74 17.18 5.30
C CYS A 43 -12.65 16.98 6.53
N LYS A 44 -13.84 16.41 6.35
CA LYS A 44 -14.80 16.11 7.44
C LYS A 44 -14.22 15.24 8.57
N LYS A 45 -13.14 14.50 8.31
CA LYS A 45 -12.43 13.64 9.28
C LYS A 45 -11.14 14.28 9.81
N GLY A 46 -10.89 15.56 9.52
CA GLY A 46 -9.72 16.31 9.97
C GLY A 46 -8.45 16.16 9.13
N HIS A 47 -8.47 15.40 8.02
CA HIS A 47 -7.27 15.21 7.18
C HIS A 47 -7.05 16.42 6.27
N ILE A 48 -5.84 16.98 6.30
CA ILE A 48 -5.36 17.97 5.33
C ILE A 48 -4.61 17.21 4.23
N ALA A 49 -5.31 16.90 3.15
CA ALA A 49 -4.80 16.12 2.03
C ALA A 49 -5.52 16.50 0.73
N GLU A 50 -4.91 16.15 -0.40
CA GLU A 50 -5.56 16.21 -1.71
C GLU A 50 -6.91 15.49 -1.69
N ARG A 51 -7.85 15.98 -2.50
CA ARG A 51 -9.19 15.41 -2.70
C ARG A 51 -9.34 14.97 -4.14
N TRP A 52 -10.05 13.86 -4.35
CA TRP A 52 -10.37 13.37 -5.70
C TRP A 52 -11.41 14.28 -6.36
N VAL A 53 -11.17 14.68 -7.62
CA VAL A 53 -12.12 15.54 -8.37
C VAL A 53 -13.47 14.84 -8.58
N SER A 54 -13.45 13.52 -8.78
CA SER A 54 -14.63 12.70 -9.05
C SER A 54 -15.51 12.45 -7.82
N SER A 55 -14.90 12.10 -6.68
CA SER A 55 -15.63 11.64 -5.49
C SER A 55 -15.62 12.60 -4.30
N LEU A 56 -14.89 13.72 -4.42
CA LEU A 56 -14.65 14.72 -3.35
C LEU A 56 -14.03 14.12 -2.07
N THR A 57 -13.63 12.86 -2.11
CA THR A 57 -13.07 12.15 -0.96
C THR A 57 -11.59 12.51 -0.84
N CYS A 58 -11.14 12.78 0.38
CA CYS A 58 -9.73 13.03 0.64
C CYS A 58 -8.91 11.75 0.41
N VAL A 59 -7.67 11.86 -0.06
CA VAL A 59 -6.81 10.71 -0.35
C VAL A 59 -6.59 9.87 0.91
N GLU A 60 -6.37 10.51 2.06
CA GLU A 60 -6.26 9.84 3.36
C GLU A 60 -7.51 9.05 3.74
N CYS A 61 -8.69 9.64 3.51
CA CYS A 61 -9.98 9.03 3.78
C CYS A 61 -10.16 7.76 2.94
N ALA A 62 -9.81 7.83 1.66
CA ALA A 62 -9.86 6.70 0.73
C ALA A 62 -8.85 5.62 1.14
N LEU A 63 -7.61 6.01 1.45
CA LEU A 63 -6.55 5.08 1.87
C LEU A 63 -6.96 4.31 3.13
N ARG A 64 -7.49 5.00 4.15
CA ARG A 64 -7.95 4.37 5.38
C ARG A 64 -9.09 3.39 5.13
N ARG A 65 -10.03 3.73 4.24
CA ARG A 65 -11.09 2.81 3.82
C ARG A 65 -10.53 1.59 3.10
N HIS A 66 -9.54 1.77 2.22
CA HIS A 66 -9.02 0.69 1.39
C HIS A 66 -8.16 -0.33 2.16
N ARG A 67 -7.73 0.02 3.37
CA ARG A 67 -6.92 -0.84 4.25
C ARG A 67 -7.74 -1.62 5.27
N THR A 68 -9.08 -1.48 5.29
CA THR A 68 -9.89 -2.25 6.25
C THR A 68 -10.11 -3.68 5.77
N PRO A 69 -10.15 -4.69 6.68
CA PRO A 69 -10.39 -6.08 6.30
C PRO A 69 -11.68 -6.25 5.48
N GLU A 70 -12.74 -5.54 5.86
CA GLU A 70 -14.05 -5.61 5.20
C GLU A 70 -13.98 -5.13 3.75
N TYR A 71 -13.15 -4.12 3.48
CA TYR A 71 -12.94 -3.63 2.12
C TYR A 71 -12.10 -4.61 1.28
N LEU A 72 -11.08 -5.23 1.88
CA LEU A 72 -10.27 -6.24 1.19
C LEU A 72 -11.09 -7.49 0.85
N GLU A 73 -11.94 -7.94 1.78
CA GLU A 73 -12.88 -9.04 1.56
C GLU A 73 -13.88 -8.70 0.44
N TYR A 74 -14.43 -7.47 0.46
CA TYR A 74 -15.28 -6.98 -0.62
C TYR A 74 -14.59 -6.99 -1.99
N LEU A 75 -13.29 -6.66 -2.05
CA LEU A 75 -12.51 -6.68 -3.29
C LEU A 75 -12.02 -8.06 -3.72
N GLN A 76 -12.03 -9.06 -2.83
CA GLN A 76 -11.52 -10.40 -3.12
C GLN A 76 -12.12 -11.02 -4.39
N PRO A 77 -13.45 -11.10 -4.58
CA PRO A 77 -14.02 -11.71 -5.78
C PRO A 77 -13.68 -10.93 -7.05
N VAL A 78 -13.58 -9.59 -6.97
CA VAL A 78 -13.18 -8.75 -8.10
C VAL A 78 -11.72 -9.01 -8.49
N ALA A 79 -10.84 -9.13 -7.49
CA ALA A 79 -9.44 -9.43 -7.72
C ALA A 79 -9.22 -10.87 -8.24
N GLU A 80 -10.05 -11.82 -7.83
CA GLU A 80 -10.02 -13.19 -8.34
C GLU A 80 -10.49 -13.27 -9.78
N ALA A 81 -11.66 -12.72 -10.11
CA ALA A 81 -12.15 -12.65 -11.48
C ALA A 81 -11.14 -11.95 -12.41
N TRP A 82 -10.55 -10.82 -11.96
CA TRP A 82 -9.51 -10.15 -12.73
C TRP A 82 -8.30 -11.05 -12.98
N ARG A 83 -7.88 -11.84 -12.00
CA ARG A 83 -6.74 -12.77 -12.18
C ARG A 83 -7.06 -13.91 -13.14
N GLU A 84 -8.28 -14.43 -13.11
CA GLU A 84 -8.74 -15.49 -14.02
C GLU A 84 -8.87 -14.99 -15.46
N GLU A 85 -9.35 -13.77 -15.67
CA GLU A 85 -9.51 -13.16 -16.98
C GLU A 85 -8.18 -12.67 -17.59
N ASN A 86 -7.17 -12.39 -16.76
CA ASN A 86 -5.94 -11.73 -17.18
C ASN A 86 -4.64 -12.52 -16.84
N PRO A 87 -4.56 -13.84 -17.12
CA PRO A 87 -3.37 -14.64 -16.79
C PRO A 87 -2.12 -14.14 -17.54
N ASP A 88 -2.26 -13.81 -18.83
CA ASP A 88 -1.13 -13.33 -19.65
C ASP A 88 -0.54 -12.02 -19.12
N LEU A 89 -1.39 -11.09 -18.65
CA LEU A 89 -0.92 -9.84 -18.07
C LEU A 89 -0.18 -10.06 -16.75
N ILE A 90 -0.63 -11.03 -15.94
CA ILE A 90 0.05 -11.41 -14.69
C ILE A 90 1.42 -12.00 -15.01
N ASP A 91 1.50 -12.86 -16.02
CA ASP A 91 2.76 -13.46 -16.46
C ASP A 91 3.72 -12.42 -17.01
N GLN A 92 3.26 -11.51 -17.85
CA GLN A 92 4.06 -10.38 -18.34
C GLN A 92 4.59 -9.51 -17.19
N TYR A 93 3.73 -9.17 -16.22
CA TYR A 93 4.14 -8.40 -15.04
C TYR A 93 5.19 -9.16 -14.20
N ASN A 94 5.00 -10.45 -13.99
CA ASN A 94 5.95 -11.29 -13.26
C ASN A 94 7.29 -11.43 -14.01
N GLU A 95 7.26 -11.55 -15.33
CA GLU A 95 8.45 -11.57 -16.17
C GLU A 95 9.22 -10.26 -16.07
N GLN A 96 8.55 -9.11 -16.20
CA GLN A 96 9.17 -7.80 -16.02
C GLN A 96 9.83 -7.67 -14.64
N ARG A 97 9.17 -8.17 -13.59
CA ARG A 97 9.73 -8.18 -12.23
C ARG A 97 10.97 -9.07 -12.13
N ARG A 98 10.97 -10.25 -12.76
CA ARG A 98 12.13 -11.16 -12.84
C ARG A 98 13.28 -10.51 -13.61
N LYS A 99 12.98 -9.86 -14.73
CA LYS A 99 13.94 -9.14 -15.56
C LYS A 99 14.58 -7.98 -14.80
N ARG A 100 13.78 -7.12 -14.15
CA ARG A 100 14.30 -6.03 -13.30
C ARG A 100 15.26 -6.54 -12.23
N ARG A 101 14.93 -7.64 -11.55
CA ARG A 101 15.83 -8.27 -10.56
C ARG A 101 17.13 -8.78 -11.18
N LYS A 102 17.11 -9.24 -12.44
CA LYS A 102 18.31 -9.72 -13.14
C LYS A 102 19.18 -8.55 -13.61
N ASP A 103 18.55 -7.52 -14.15
CA ASP A 103 19.23 -6.40 -14.83
C ASP A 103 19.71 -5.33 -13.84
N ASP A 104 19.03 -5.19 -12.69
CA ASP A 104 19.36 -4.21 -11.64
C ASP A 104 19.99 -4.91 -10.41
N PRO A 105 21.33 -4.83 -10.24
CA PRO A 105 22.02 -5.45 -9.12
C PRO A 105 21.65 -4.81 -7.77
N GLU A 106 21.23 -3.54 -7.73
CA GLU A 106 20.79 -2.89 -6.49
C GLU A 106 19.49 -3.53 -6.00
N VAL A 107 18.55 -3.78 -6.92
CA VAL A 107 17.29 -4.47 -6.61
C VAL A 107 17.55 -5.91 -6.17
N ALA A 108 18.46 -6.61 -6.85
CA ALA A 108 18.85 -7.96 -6.46
C ALA A 108 19.46 -7.99 -5.05
N GLU A 109 20.36 -7.04 -4.75
CA GLU A 109 21.02 -6.98 -3.46
C GLU A 109 20.06 -6.57 -2.35
N ARG A 110 19.16 -5.61 -2.59
CA ARG A 110 18.09 -5.24 -1.63
C ARG A 110 17.25 -6.45 -1.24
N GLN A 111 16.88 -7.29 -2.20
CA GLN A 111 16.12 -8.51 -1.92
C GLN A 111 16.94 -9.56 -1.16
N ARG A 112 18.21 -9.74 -1.50
CA ARG A 112 19.11 -10.64 -0.78
C ARG A 112 19.34 -10.16 0.65
N ALA A 113 19.55 -8.87 0.86
CA ALA A 113 19.68 -8.25 2.18
C ALA A 113 18.43 -8.46 3.02
N ALA A 114 17.25 -8.15 2.50
CA ALA A 114 15.98 -8.40 3.19
C ALA A 114 15.79 -9.89 3.53
N CYS A 115 16.18 -10.80 2.63
CA CYS A 115 16.14 -12.24 2.89
C CYS A 115 17.11 -12.63 4.02
N ARG A 116 18.36 -12.14 3.99
CA ARG A 116 19.35 -12.38 5.05
C ARG A 116 18.86 -11.85 6.41
N GLU A 117 18.31 -10.65 6.45
CA GLU A 117 17.74 -10.06 7.68
C GLU A 117 16.57 -10.89 8.21
N TRP A 118 15.64 -11.27 7.34
CA TRP A 118 14.51 -12.12 7.71
C TRP A 118 14.98 -13.46 8.29
N TYR A 119 15.95 -14.12 7.64
CA TYR A 119 16.53 -15.37 8.14
C TYR A 119 17.30 -15.17 9.44
N ALA A 120 18.07 -14.09 9.57
CA ALA A 120 18.78 -13.76 10.82
C ALA A 120 17.79 -13.59 11.98
N GLU A 121 16.68 -12.89 11.76
CA GLU A 121 15.64 -12.72 12.77
C GLU A 121 14.91 -14.03 13.07
N LYS A 122 14.43 -14.73 12.04
CA LYS A 122 13.73 -16.02 12.20
C LYS A 122 14.60 -17.09 12.83
N SER A 123 15.90 -17.10 12.58
CA SER A 123 16.81 -18.06 13.20
C SER A 123 16.95 -17.89 14.71
N LYS A 124 16.55 -16.75 15.29
CA LYS A 124 16.51 -16.59 16.75
C LYS A 124 15.44 -17.46 17.39
N ASP A 125 14.33 -17.67 16.68
CA ASP A 125 13.21 -18.52 17.10
C ASP A 125 13.66 -20.01 17.13
N PRO A 126 13.68 -20.66 18.32
CA PRO A 126 14.05 -22.06 18.45
C PRO A 126 13.11 -23.03 17.72
N GLU A 127 11.81 -22.73 17.66
CA GLU A 127 10.83 -23.58 16.99
C GLU A 127 11.05 -23.55 15.49
N TRP A 128 11.25 -22.35 14.94
CA TRP A 128 11.57 -22.17 13.53
C TRP A 128 12.87 -22.90 13.15
N ARG A 129 13.92 -22.83 13.99
CA ARG A 129 15.17 -23.57 13.76
C ARG A 129 14.98 -25.09 13.77
N ALA A 130 14.14 -25.62 14.66
CA ALA A 130 13.85 -27.05 14.72
C ALA A 130 13.10 -27.51 13.46
N ALA A 131 12.07 -26.77 13.06
CA ALA A 131 11.30 -27.02 11.84
C ALA A 131 12.16 -26.90 10.57
N GLU A 132 13.06 -25.91 10.51
CA GLU A 132 13.96 -25.74 9.36
C GLU A 132 14.97 -26.89 9.26
N ARG A 133 15.51 -27.39 10.38
CA ARG A 133 16.37 -28.59 10.38
C ARG A 133 15.62 -29.82 9.86
N GLU A 134 14.37 -30.00 10.28
CA GLU A 134 13.55 -31.10 9.81
C GLU A 134 13.25 -30.98 8.31
N ARG A 135 12.92 -29.76 7.84
CA ARG A 135 12.73 -29.45 6.41
C ARG A 135 13.98 -29.78 5.59
N LEU A 136 15.15 -29.32 6.04
CA LEU A 136 16.43 -29.59 5.37
C LEU A 136 16.78 -31.08 5.38
N ARG A 137 16.42 -31.82 6.43
CA ARG A 137 16.60 -33.28 6.47
C ARG A 137 15.65 -34.03 5.53
N LYS A 138 14.46 -33.50 5.28
CA LYS A 138 13.44 -34.11 4.42
C LYS A 138 13.74 -33.93 2.92
N TYR A 139 14.37 -32.80 2.56
CA TYR A 139 14.54 -32.39 1.16
C TYR A 139 16.00 -32.13 0.74
N GLY A 140 16.96 -32.24 1.66
CA GLY A 140 18.40 -32.20 1.39
C GLY A 140 18.98 -33.59 1.26
#